data_AF-A0A0A8E2U2-F1
#
_entry.id   AF-A0A0A8E2U2-F1
#
_cell.length_a   1.000
_cell.length_b   1.000
_cell.length_c   1.000
_cell.angle_alpha   90.00
_cell.angle_beta   90.00
_cell.angle_gamma   90.00
#
_symmetry.space_group_name_H-M   'P 1'
#
loop_
_entity.id
_entity.type
_entity.pdbx_description
1 polymer ?
#
loop_
_entity_poly.entity_id
_entity_poly.type
_entity_poly.pdbx_seq_one_letter_code
_entity_poly.pdbx_strand_id
1 'polypeptide(L)'
;MQKLDLSGCKISDNGVRILVENLVNLKTLNFSGCNNITDTGLLYIAERKKQPLLGHAKYLSPIQLNFSGCNNITEKGIYYLTKCKGLVTYLNISNCKGIKNIDNLSELELLQSLNISSNEIPDLTNVSNLIKNLPHLKYLDISNCQNIKKNDLINYLQKLGYDCIKNLHIKE
;
A
#
# COMPACT_ATOMS: atom_id res chain seq x y z
N MET A 1 10.76 -13.27 -15.11
CA MET A 1 9.85 -12.09 -15.04
C MET A 1 9.62 -11.74 -13.57
N GLN A 2 9.89 -10.50 -13.13
CA GLN A 2 9.69 -10.05 -11.73
C GLN A 2 8.63 -8.94 -11.61
N LYS A 3 8.19 -8.39 -12.73
CA LYS A 3 7.15 -7.36 -12.81
C LYS A 3 6.03 -7.88 -13.69
N LEU A 4 4.80 -7.66 -13.29
CA LEU A 4 3.61 -7.98 -14.07
C LEU A 4 2.68 -6.77 -14.04
N ASP A 5 2.31 -6.29 -15.22
CA ASP A 5 1.37 -5.21 -15.41
C ASP A 5 0.08 -5.75 -15.99
N LEU A 6 -1.01 -5.55 -15.26
CA LEU A 6 -2.37 -5.90 -15.61
C LEU A 6 -3.31 -4.71 -15.42
N SER A 7 -2.77 -3.49 -15.48
CA SER A 7 -3.55 -2.26 -15.35
C SER A 7 -4.69 -2.19 -16.36
N GLY A 8 -5.86 -1.72 -15.91
CA GLY A 8 -7.09 -1.63 -16.71
C GLY A 8 -7.69 -2.97 -17.15
N CYS A 9 -7.12 -4.11 -16.73
CA CYS A 9 -7.63 -5.42 -17.10
C CYS A 9 -8.86 -5.81 -16.27
N LYS A 10 -9.70 -6.71 -16.80
CA LYS A 10 -10.88 -7.27 -16.12
C LYS A 10 -10.54 -8.42 -15.16
N ILE A 11 -9.39 -8.37 -14.51
CA ILE A 11 -8.95 -9.41 -13.56
C ILE A 11 -9.80 -9.37 -12.28
N SER A 12 -10.24 -10.54 -11.80
CA SER A 12 -10.96 -10.70 -10.54
C SER A 12 -10.03 -11.18 -9.42
N ASP A 13 -10.55 -11.21 -8.19
CA ASP A 13 -9.85 -11.77 -7.03
C ASP A 13 -9.35 -13.20 -7.26
N ASN A 14 -10.11 -14.03 -7.98
CA ASN A 14 -9.68 -15.38 -8.34
C ASN A 14 -8.47 -15.37 -9.30
N GLY A 15 -8.41 -14.40 -10.21
CA GLY A 15 -7.23 -14.20 -11.04
C GLY A 15 -6.02 -13.80 -10.20
N VAL A 16 -6.19 -12.87 -9.25
CA VAL A 16 -5.13 -12.48 -8.30
C VAL A 16 -4.62 -13.69 -7.52
N ARG A 17 -5.51 -14.53 -7.01
CA ARG A 17 -5.19 -15.79 -6.33
C ARG A 17 -4.29 -16.68 -7.17
N ILE A 18 -4.70 -16.99 -8.40
CA ILE A 18 -3.94 -17.85 -9.31
C ILE A 18 -2.54 -17.26 -9.58
N LEU A 19 -2.44 -15.95 -9.77
CA LEU A 19 -1.16 -15.27 -9.99
C LEU A 19 -0.22 -15.43 -8.80
N VAL A 20 -0.68 -15.16 -7.57
CA VAL A 20 0.18 -15.21 -6.38
C VAL A 20 0.53 -16.64 -5.95
N GLU A 21 -0.30 -17.62 -6.31
CA GLU A 21 -0.02 -19.05 -6.08
C GLU A 21 1.06 -19.60 -7.03
N ASN A 22 1.13 -19.11 -8.27
CA ASN A 22 1.99 -19.69 -9.32
C ASN A 22 3.23 -18.85 -9.66
N LEU A 23 3.17 -17.53 -9.47
CA LEU A 23 4.24 -16.61 -9.90
C LEU A 23 5.09 -16.13 -8.72
N VAL A 24 5.78 -17.08 -8.09
CA VAL A 24 6.52 -16.91 -6.82
C VAL A 24 7.67 -15.90 -6.85
N ASN A 25 8.11 -15.46 -8.04
CA ASN A 25 9.20 -14.49 -8.20
C ASN A 25 8.71 -13.06 -8.51
N LEU A 26 7.40 -12.80 -8.45
CA LEU A 26 6.86 -11.46 -8.66
C LEU A 26 7.21 -10.53 -7.51
N LYS A 27 7.81 -9.40 -7.88
CA LYS A 27 8.19 -8.29 -6.99
C LYS A 27 7.39 -7.04 -7.26
N THR A 28 6.81 -6.89 -8.45
CA THR A 28 5.97 -5.73 -8.79
C THR A 28 4.69 -6.21 -9.46
N LEU A 29 3.56 -5.83 -8.89
CA LEU A 29 2.23 -6.07 -9.44
C LEU A 29 1.56 -4.73 -9.69
N ASN A 30 1.19 -4.48 -10.95
CA ASN A 30 0.36 -3.34 -11.30
C ASN A 30 -1.05 -3.82 -11.65
N PHE A 31 -2.02 -3.43 -10.82
CA PHE A 31 -3.44 -3.68 -10.99
C PHE A 31 -4.24 -2.37 -11.05
N SER A 32 -3.60 -1.24 -11.37
CA SER A 32 -4.30 0.05 -11.37
C SER A 32 -5.52 0.03 -12.30
N GLY A 33 -6.64 0.55 -11.83
CA GLY A 33 -7.91 0.60 -12.57
C GLY A 33 -8.65 -0.75 -12.68
N CYS A 34 -8.18 -1.81 -12.03
CA CYS A 34 -8.83 -3.12 -12.03
C CYS A 34 -9.98 -3.17 -11.01
N ASN A 35 -11.14 -2.60 -11.38
CA ASN A 35 -12.30 -2.50 -10.48
C ASN A 35 -12.96 -3.85 -10.13
N ASN A 36 -12.57 -4.96 -10.77
CA ASN A 36 -13.04 -6.30 -10.40
C ASN A 36 -12.24 -6.92 -9.25
N ILE A 37 -11.19 -6.25 -8.77
CA ILE A 37 -10.46 -6.62 -7.56
C ILE A 37 -11.10 -5.96 -6.35
N THR A 38 -11.28 -6.73 -5.30
CA THR A 38 -11.82 -6.29 -4.01
C THR A 38 -10.80 -6.54 -2.89
N ASP A 39 -11.21 -6.29 -1.65
CA ASP A 39 -10.42 -6.65 -0.45
C ASP A 39 -9.99 -8.14 -0.44
N THR A 40 -10.76 -9.03 -1.08
CA THR A 40 -10.43 -10.45 -1.20
C THR A 40 -9.17 -10.68 -2.04
N GLY A 41 -8.92 -9.88 -3.08
CA GLY A 41 -7.67 -9.96 -3.84
C GLY A 41 -6.45 -9.59 -2.99
N LEU A 42 -6.58 -8.59 -2.12
CA LEU A 42 -5.52 -8.20 -1.18
C LEU A 42 -5.30 -9.27 -0.10
N LEU A 43 -6.36 -9.94 0.35
CA LEU A 43 -6.25 -11.13 1.21
C LEU A 43 -5.38 -12.21 0.56
N TYR A 44 -5.64 -12.58 -0.70
CA TYR A 44 -4.82 -13.59 -1.38
C TYR A 44 -3.36 -13.17 -1.53
N ILE A 45 -3.10 -11.89 -1.78
CA ILE A 45 -1.73 -11.34 -1.81
C ILE A 45 -1.03 -11.46 -0.46
N ALA A 46 -1.76 -11.24 0.63
CA ALA A 46 -1.24 -11.36 1.99
C ALA A 46 -1.01 -12.81 2.42
N GLU A 47 -1.87 -13.73 1.98
CA GLU A 47 -1.80 -15.16 2.26
C GLU A 47 -0.82 -15.93 1.37
N ARG A 48 -0.11 -15.25 0.46
CA ARG A 48 0.85 -15.91 -0.42
C ARG A 48 1.83 -16.76 0.43
N LYS A 49 1.91 -18.05 0.14
CA LYS A 49 2.71 -18.99 0.94
C LYS A 49 4.17 -18.99 0.48
N LYS A 50 5.08 -19.25 1.42
CA LYS A 50 6.43 -19.76 1.08
C LYS A 50 6.24 -21.15 0.52
N GLN A 51 6.55 -21.37 -0.75
CA GLN A 51 6.52 -22.73 -1.32
C GLN A 51 7.75 -23.51 -0.83
N PRO A 52 7.59 -24.65 -0.15
CA PRO A 52 8.70 -25.45 0.42
C PRO A 52 9.50 -26.26 -0.63
N LEU A 53 9.19 -26.10 -1.92
CA LEU A 53 9.63 -27.00 -3.00
C LEU A 53 11.14 -27.01 -3.32
N LEU A 54 11.99 -26.27 -2.59
CA LEU A 54 13.43 -26.22 -2.87
C LEU A 54 14.32 -26.26 -1.61
N GLY A 55 13.93 -26.97 -0.55
CA GLY A 55 14.83 -27.39 0.56
C GLY A 55 15.53 -26.28 1.36
N HIS A 56 15.36 -25.02 0.98
CA HIS A 56 15.86 -23.83 1.61
C HIS A 56 14.64 -22.93 1.73
N ALA A 57 14.28 -22.57 2.95
CA ALA A 57 13.19 -21.63 3.22
C ALA A 57 13.49 -20.29 2.53
N LYS A 58 13.06 -20.14 1.26
CA LYS A 58 13.23 -18.90 0.53
C LYS A 58 12.25 -17.91 1.15
N TYR A 59 12.78 -16.94 1.88
CA TYR A 59 12.00 -15.80 2.35
C TYR A 59 11.26 -15.19 1.16
N LEU A 60 9.97 -14.86 1.33
CA LEU A 60 9.23 -14.16 0.29
C LEU A 60 9.97 -12.86 0.00
N SER A 61 10.18 -12.58 -1.28
CA SER A 61 10.80 -11.31 -1.68
C SER A 61 9.83 -10.16 -1.39
N PRO A 62 10.35 -8.97 -1.04
CA PRO A 62 9.52 -7.79 -0.93
C PRO A 62 8.71 -7.54 -2.21
N ILE A 63 7.50 -7.03 -2.05
CA ILE A 63 6.59 -6.71 -3.14
C ILE A 63 6.25 -5.22 -3.19
N GLN A 64 6.00 -4.78 -4.41
CA GLN A 64 5.48 -3.48 -4.80
C GLN A 64 4.11 -3.67 -5.42
N LEU A 65 3.12 -2.97 -4.90
CA LEU A 65 1.72 -3.12 -5.26
C LEU A 65 1.16 -1.78 -5.76
N ASN A 66 0.59 -1.79 -6.96
CA ASN A 66 -0.18 -0.66 -7.46
C ASN A 66 -1.64 -1.06 -7.66
N PHE A 67 -2.51 -0.42 -6.89
CA PHE A 67 -3.97 -0.56 -6.89
C PHE A 67 -4.65 0.78 -7.16
N SER A 68 -3.95 1.77 -7.70
CA SER A 68 -4.55 3.09 -7.93
C SER A 68 -5.80 2.99 -8.80
N GLY A 69 -6.86 3.72 -8.45
CA GLY A 69 -8.12 3.68 -9.18
C GLY A 69 -8.95 2.40 -9.00
N CYS A 70 -8.57 1.50 -8.08
CA CYS A 70 -9.38 0.32 -7.74
C CYS A 70 -10.44 0.67 -6.70
N ASN A 71 -11.65 0.98 -7.16
CA ASN A 71 -12.69 1.58 -6.33
C ASN A 71 -13.38 0.61 -5.35
N ASN A 72 -13.19 -0.70 -5.55
CA ASN A 72 -13.79 -1.75 -4.71
C ASN A 72 -12.86 -2.26 -3.61
N ILE A 73 -11.72 -1.60 -3.40
CA ILE A 73 -10.82 -1.84 -2.27
C ILE A 73 -11.13 -0.82 -1.17
N THR A 74 -11.15 -1.29 0.08
CA THR A 74 -11.41 -0.50 1.28
C THR A 74 -10.27 -0.65 2.29
N GLU A 75 -10.40 0.00 3.46
CA GLU A 75 -9.50 -0.17 4.60
C GLU A 75 -9.40 -1.64 5.09
N LYS A 76 -10.40 -2.48 4.77
CA LYS A 76 -10.35 -3.92 5.06
C LYS A 76 -9.30 -4.64 4.22
N GLY A 77 -9.14 -4.27 2.96
CA GLY A 77 -8.07 -4.78 2.10
C GLY A 77 -6.69 -4.39 2.63
N ILE A 78 -6.55 -3.15 3.10
CA ILE A 78 -5.32 -2.67 3.74
C ILE A 78 -5.02 -3.51 5.00
N TYR A 79 -6.02 -3.75 5.85
CA TYR A 79 -5.89 -4.61 7.03
C TYR A 79 -5.35 -6.01 6.68
N TYR A 80 -5.79 -6.60 5.57
CA TYR A 80 -5.22 -7.89 5.14
C TYR A 80 -3.74 -7.79 4.78
N LEU A 81 -3.30 -6.72 4.12
CA LEU A 81 -1.89 -6.53 3.81
C LEU A 81 -1.01 -6.42 5.06
N THR A 82 -1.54 -6.00 6.22
CA THR A 82 -0.76 -5.98 7.46
C THR A 82 -0.37 -7.36 7.96
N LYS A 83 -1.09 -8.42 7.55
CA LYS A 83 -0.70 -9.82 7.80
C LYS A 83 0.60 -10.20 7.11
N CYS A 84 0.99 -9.47 6.07
CA CYS A 84 2.29 -9.60 5.39
C CYS A 84 3.15 -8.33 5.51
N LYS A 85 3.04 -7.60 6.63
CA LYS A 85 3.71 -6.30 6.86
C LYS A 85 5.21 -6.26 6.56
N GLY A 86 5.92 -7.37 6.75
CA GLY A 86 7.34 -7.52 6.47
C GLY A 86 7.70 -7.70 4.99
N LEU A 87 6.76 -7.48 4.05
CA LEU A 87 6.98 -7.70 2.62
C LEU A 87 6.64 -6.51 1.73
N VAL A 88 5.71 -5.64 2.13
CA VAL A 88 5.25 -4.54 1.26
C VAL A 88 6.22 -3.36 1.37
N THR A 89 6.84 -2.99 0.25
CA THR A 89 7.83 -1.88 0.19
C THR A 89 7.34 -0.68 -0.62
N TYR A 90 6.38 -0.90 -1.51
CA TYR A 90 5.69 0.14 -2.27
C TYR A 90 4.20 -0.18 -2.29
N LEU A 91 3.38 0.80 -1.96
CA LEU A 91 1.94 0.70 -2.06
C LEU A 91 1.38 1.97 -2.70
N ASN A 92 0.70 1.81 -3.83
CA ASN A 92 -0.09 2.87 -4.43
C ASN A 92 -1.56 2.48 -4.38
N ILE A 93 -2.34 3.24 -3.62
CA ILE A 93 -3.78 3.09 -3.43
C ILE A 93 -4.46 4.46 -3.62
N SER A 94 -3.91 5.28 -4.52
CA SER A 94 -4.46 6.59 -4.85
C SER A 94 -5.75 6.47 -5.66
N ASN A 95 -6.62 7.47 -5.54
CA ASN A 95 -7.89 7.53 -6.26
C ASN A 95 -8.76 6.25 -6.05
N CYS A 96 -8.73 5.69 -4.84
CA CYS A 96 -9.52 4.54 -4.43
C CYS A 96 -10.67 5.00 -3.53
N LYS A 97 -11.87 5.15 -4.10
CA LYS A 97 -13.05 5.70 -3.40
C LYS A 97 -13.49 4.90 -2.16
N GLY A 98 -13.15 3.62 -2.10
CA GLY A 98 -13.45 2.76 -0.95
C GLY A 98 -12.54 3.00 0.26
N ILE A 99 -11.42 3.73 0.11
CA ILE A 99 -10.45 3.94 1.18
C ILE A 99 -10.75 5.25 1.90
N LYS A 100 -11.27 5.12 3.11
CA LYS A 100 -11.63 6.26 3.98
C LYS A 100 -10.80 6.34 5.24
N ASN A 101 -10.10 5.26 5.62
CA ASN A 101 -9.23 5.18 6.78
C ASN A 101 -7.88 4.54 6.38
N ILE A 102 -6.80 5.01 6.98
CA ILE A 102 -5.42 4.62 6.67
C ILE A 102 -4.61 4.11 7.87
N ASP A 103 -5.25 3.89 9.02
CA ASP A 103 -4.57 3.64 10.31
C ASP A 103 -3.73 2.36 10.26
N ASN A 104 -4.27 1.33 9.58
CA ASN A 104 -3.60 0.05 9.36
C ASN A 104 -2.32 0.15 8.52
N LEU A 105 -2.13 1.22 7.73
CA LEU A 105 -0.90 1.39 6.92
C LEU A 105 0.34 1.56 7.80
N SER A 106 0.18 2.05 9.03
CA SER A 106 1.26 2.20 10.00
C SER A 106 1.89 0.87 10.42
N GLU A 107 1.22 -0.26 10.18
CA GLU A 107 1.76 -1.59 10.46
C GLU A 107 2.72 -2.09 9.37
N LEU A 108 2.78 -1.47 8.19
CA LEU A 108 3.60 -1.93 7.06
C LEU A 108 5.07 -1.51 7.23
N GLU A 109 5.76 -2.08 8.21
CA GLU A 109 7.08 -1.67 8.70
C GLU A 109 8.18 -1.51 7.63
N LEU A 110 8.11 -2.24 6.51
CA LEU A 110 9.07 -2.14 5.40
C LEU A 110 8.67 -1.15 4.29
N LEU A 111 7.55 -0.44 4.45
CA LEU A 111 7.04 0.47 3.43
C LEU A 111 8.01 1.65 3.22
N GLN A 112 8.42 1.84 1.97
CA GLN A 112 9.37 2.89 1.57
C GLN A 112 8.69 3.98 0.74
N SER A 113 7.63 3.63 0.02
CA SER A 113 6.87 4.55 -0.80
C SER A 113 5.38 4.26 -0.68
N LEU A 114 4.64 5.31 -0.35
CA LEU A 114 3.20 5.25 -0.19
C LEU A 114 2.54 6.38 -0.99
N ASN A 115 1.55 6.02 -1.79
CA ASN A 115 0.68 6.98 -2.45
C ASN A 115 -0.77 6.74 -2.05
N ILE A 116 -1.35 7.71 -1.33
CA ILE A 116 -2.75 7.75 -0.91
C ILE A 116 -3.48 8.98 -1.47
N SER A 117 -2.87 9.65 -2.46
CA SER A 117 -3.42 10.88 -3.07
C SER A 117 -4.82 10.67 -3.64
N SER A 118 -5.58 11.76 -3.72
CA SER A 118 -6.93 11.78 -4.31
C SER A 118 -7.92 10.81 -3.66
N ASN A 119 -7.71 10.44 -2.39
CA ASN A 119 -8.66 9.65 -1.60
C ASN A 119 -9.55 10.57 -0.74
N GLU A 120 -10.75 10.08 -0.40
CA GLU A 120 -11.73 10.78 0.43
C GLU A 120 -11.52 10.50 1.93
N ILE A 121 -10.32 10.78 2.43
CA ILE A 121 -9.98 10.55 3.85
C ILE A 121 -10.54 11.71 4.70
N PRO A 122 -11.45 11.45 5.68
CA PRO A 122 -12.15 12.50 6.42
C PRO A 122 -11.25 13.42 7.25
N ASP A 123 -10.24 12.86 7.91
CA ASP A 123 -9.20 13.63 8.60
C ASP A 123 -7.86 12.89 8.51
N LEU A 124 -6.77 13.64 8.62
CA LEU A 124 -5.40 13.12 8.49
C LEU A 124 -4.59 13.26 9.77
N THR A 125 -5.29 13.33 10.92
CA THR A 125 -4.67 13.24 12.25
C THR A 125 -3.76 12.01 12.33
N ASN A 126 -4.17 10.92 11.67
CA ASN A 126 -3.44 9.66 11.64
C ASN A 126 -2.27 9.62 10.65
N VAL A 127 -2.09 10.61 9.76
CA VAL A 127 -0.87 10.71 8.92
C VAL A 127 0.36 10.95 9.78
N SER A 128 0.22 11.68 10.89
CA SER A 128 1.32 11.86 11.82
C SER A 128 1.78 10.52 12.45
N ASN A 129 0.82 9.67 12.82
CA ASN A 129 1.06 8.32 13.32
C ASN A 129 1.69 7.42 12.25
N LEU A 130 1.19 7.51 11.01
CA LEU A 130 1.74 6.80 9.86
C LEU A 130 3.23 7.12 9.65
N ILE A 131 3.58 8.40 9.63
CA ILE A 131 4.98 8.84 9.46
C ILE A 131 5.84 8.36 10.63
N LYS A 132 5.34 8.47 11.86
CA LYS A 132 6.06 8.05 13.07
C LYS A 132 6.36 6.54 13.11
N ASN A 133 5.44 5.72 12.61
CA ASN A 133 5.51 4.26 12.71
C ASN A 133 6.13 3.59 11.46
N LEU A 134 6.46 4.35 10.41
CA LEU A 134 7.09 3.83 9.20
C LEU A 134 8.54 4.33 9.06
N PRO A 135 9.51 3.69 9.76
CA PRO A 135 10.89 4.20 9.87
C PRO A 135 11.67 4.17 8.55
N HIS A 136 11.16 3.45 7.54
CA HIS A 136 11.78 3.30 6.23
C HIS A 136 11.07 4.11 5.14
N LEU A 137 10.01 4.85 5.46
CA LEU A 137 9.25 5.65 4.50
C LEU A 137 10.12 6.79 3.97
N LYS A 138 10.27 6.84 2.65
CA LYS A 138 11.07 7.85 1.92
C LYS A 138 10.19 8.73 1.04
N TYR A 139 9.03 8.24 0.64
CA TYR A 139 8.09 8.95 -0.22
C TYR A 139 6.67 8.77 0.28
N LEU A 140 5.97 9.88 0.47
CA LEU A 140 4.55 9.93 0.81
C LEU A 140 3.85 10.94 -0.11
N ASP A 141 2.86 10.49 -0.87
CA ASP A 141 1.98 11.36 -1.66
C ASP A 141 0.59 11.37 -1.04
N ILE A 142 0.20 12.54 -0.54
CA ILE A 142 -1.11 12.84 0.05
C ILE A 142 -1.85 13.92 -0.74
N SER A 143 -1.39 14.22 -1.96
CA SER A 143 -1.96 15.32 -2.75
C SER A 143 -3.44 15.11 -3.06
N ASN A 144 -4.19 16.20 -3.17
CA ASN A 144 -5.63 16.18 -3.47
C ASN A 144 -6.51 15.36 -2.49
N CYS A 145 -6.04 15.08 -1.27
CA CYS A 145 -6.90 14.57 -0.20
C CYS A 145 -7.75 15.74 0.33
N GLN A 146 -9.09 15.65 0.21
CA GLN A 146 -10.04 16.78 0.30
C GLN A 146 -10.05 17.57 1.63
N ASN A 147 -9.34 17.09 2.68
CA ASN A 147 -9.34 17.69 4.01
C ASN A 147 -7.96 18.14 4.52
N ILE A 148 -6.91 18.16 3.67
CA ILE A 148 -5.63 18.78 4.04
C ILE A 148 -5.67 20.27 3.73
N LYS A 149 -5.83 21.11 4.75
CA LYS A 149 -5.31 22.47 4.60
C LYS A 149 -3.79 22.36 4.77
N LYS A 150 -3.02 22.93 3.84
CA LYS A 150 -1.55 22.95 3.87
C LYS A 150 -0.94 23.27 5.25
N ASN A 151 -1.61 24.15 6.01
CA ASN A 151 -1.18 24.55 7.34
C ASN A 151 -1.32 23.43 8.40
N ASP A 152 -2.29 22.54 8.26
CA ASP A 152 -2.50 21.45 9.22
C ASP A 152 -1.38 20.42 9.10
N LEU A 153 -0.98 20.06 7.88
CA LEU A 153 0.15 19.15 7.68
C LEU A 153 1.46 19.74 8.21
N ILE A 154 1.74 21.02 7.94
CA ILE A 154 2.92 21.71 8.49
C ILE A 154 2.93 21.63 10.03
N ASN A 155 1.79 21.88 10.67
CA ASN A 155 1.66 21.78 12.12
C ASN A 155 1.89 20.34 12.63
N TYR A 156 1.40 19.31 11.91
CA TYR A 156 1.65 17.91 12.25
C TYR A 156 3.14 17.54 12.10
N LEU A 157 3.77 17.97 11.00
CA LEU A 157 5.18 17.69 10.73
C LEU A 157 6.11 18.39 11.73
N GLN A 158 5.78 19.61 12.14
CA GLN A 158 6.51 20.33 13.20
C GLN A 158 6.48 19.56 14.54
N LYS A 159 5.35 18.92 14.89
CA LYS A 159 5.21 18.13 16.12
C LYS A 159 6.03 16.83 16.12
N LEU A 160 6.36 16.28 14.96
CA LEU A 160 7.14 15.05 14.83
C LEU A 160 8.65 15.27 15.04
N GLY A 161 9.12 16.52 14.96
CA GLY A 161 10.54 16.86 15.02
C GLY A 161 11.26 16.64 13.68
N TYR A 162 12.25 17.48 13.39
CA TYR A 162 12.97 17.52 12.11
C TYR A 162 13.62 16.16 11.75
N ASP A 163 14.16 15.44 12.72
CA ASP A 163 14.83 14.16 12.48
C ASP A 163 13.93 13.06 11.92
N CYS A 164 12.63 13.06 12.26
CA CYS A 164 11.67 12.08 11.78
C CYS A 164 11.31 12.26 10.30
N ILE A 165 11.46 13.47 9.76
CA ILE A 165 11.00 13.82 8.41
C ILE A 165 12.14 14.24 7.46
N LYS A 166 13.38 14.40 7.94
CA LYS A 166 14.51 14.92 7.15
C LYS A 166 14.79 14.17 5.84
N ASN A 167 14.46 12.89 5.77
CA ASN A 167 14.66 12.03 4.59
C ASN A 167 13.34 11.64 3.90
N LEU A 168 12.21 12.15 4.39
CA LEU A 168 10.89 11.85 3.86
C LEU A 168 10.49 12.92 2.85
N HIS A 169 10.32 12.53 1.59
CA HIS A 169 9.71 13.39 0.59
C HIS A 169 8.18 13.31 0.71
N ILE A 170 7.54 14.44 0.94
CA ILE A 170 6.07 14.56 1.00
C ILE A 170 5.60 15.40 -0.18
N LYS A 171 4.66 14.84 -0.95
CA LYS A 171 3.94 15.54 -2.00
C LYS A 171 2.52 15.84 -1.53
N GLU A 172 2.15 17.12 -1.64
CA GLU A 172 0.88 17.73 -1.20
C GLU A 172 0.12 18.33 -2.38
#